data_AF-A0A2N0RCX5-F1
#
_entry.id   AF-A0A2N0RCX5-F1
#
_cell.length_a   1.000
_cell.length_b   1.000
_cell.length_c   1.000
_cell.angle_alpha   90.00
_cell.angle_beta   90.00
_cell.angle_gamma   90.00
#
_symmetry.space_group_name_H-M   'P 1'
#
loop_
_entity.id
_entity.type
_entity.pdbx_description
1 polymer ?
#
loop_
_entity_poly.entity_id
_entity_poly.type
_entity_poly.pdbx_seq_one_letter_code
_entity_poly.pdbx_strand_id
1 'polypeptide(L)'
;MSNSKQRPYEQENYPASPEIIYYGDRKFNYTVIQEGVYPPVAQLKFTEAPNYFPVPDNYIIKTTWGRSNNCQTIQCSIYYIEVVSEIQLANPKSKITKS
;
A
#
# COMPACT_ATOMS: atom_id res chain seq x y z
N MET A 1 29.17 8.38 27.01
CA MET A 1 27.83 7.79 27.25
C MET A 1 27.35 7.20 25.94
N SER A 2 27.22 5.88 25.86
CA SER A 2 26.87 5.21 24.61
C SER A 2 25.39 5.49 24.31
N ASN A 3 25.12 6.37 23.36
CA ASN A 3 23.77 6.59 22.84
C ASN A 3 23.41 5.37 21.98
N SER A 4 22.97 4.31 22.62
CA SER A 4 22.33 3.18 21.95
C SER A 4 21.05 3.71 21.29
N LYS A 5 21.12 4.10 20.01
CA LYS A 5 19.92 4.36 19.21
C LYS A 5 19.10 3.06 19.20
N GLN A 6 17.94 3.09 19.86
CA GLN A 6 17.00 1.99 19.85
C GLN A 6 16.62 1.69 18.40
N ARG A 7 16.61 0.41 18.01
CA ARG A 7 16.19 0.03 16.66
C ARG A 7 14.71 0.39 16.47
N PRO A 8 14.30 0.77 15.25
CA PRO A 8 12.89 0.99 15.01
C PRO A 8 12.07 -0.27 15.30
N TYR A 9 10.88 -0.09 15.87
CA TYR A 9 9.97 -1.19 16.16
C TYR A 9 8.50 -0.75 16.08
N GLU A 10 7.62 -1.73 15.92
CA GLU A 10 6.18 -1.55 15.86
C GLU A 10 5.54 -2.12 17.12
N GLN A 11 4.52 -1.44 17.62
CA GLN A 11 3.62 -1.92 18.66
C GLN A 11 2.21 -1.97 18.09
N GLU A 12 1.63 -3.16 18.03
CA GLU A 12 0.29 -3.40 17.50
C GLU A 12 -0.42 -4.54 18.22
N ASN A 13 -1.73 -4.64 17.99
CA ASN A 13 -2.56 -5.77 18.39
C ASN A 13 -3.61 -6.06 17.30
N TYR A 14 -3.22 -5.95 16.03
CA TYR A 14 -4.12 -6.18 14.89
C TYR A 14 -4.45 -7.68 14.76
N PRO A 15 -5.69 -8.08 14.41
CA PRO A 15 -6.85 -7.25 14.07
C PRO A 15 -7.73 -6.84 15.26
N ALA A 16 -7.36 -7.19 16.51
CA ALA A 16 -8.16 -6.84 17.69
C ALA A 16 -8.24 -5.32 17.94
N SER A 17 -7.21 -4.58 17.54
CA SER A 17 -7.21 -3.11 17.46
C SER A 17 -6.77 -2.64 16.08
N PRO A 18 -7.42 -1.63 15.48
CA PRO A 18 -6.98 -1.04 14.21
C PRO A 18 -5.76 -0.12 14.35
N GLU A 19 -5.29 0.12 15.59
CA GLU A 19 -4.18 1.03 15.87
C GLU A 19 -2.83 0.31 15.81
N ILE A 20 -1.91 0.90 15.06
CA ILE A 20 -0.51 0.45 14.94
C ILE A 20 0.39 1.65 15.25
N ILE A 21 1.36 1.47 16.13
CA ILE A 21 2.29 2.53 16.51
C ILE A 21 3.71 2.14 16.06
N TYR A 22 4.29 2.95 15.19
CA TYR A 22 5.68 2.80 14.77
C TYR A 22 6.58 3.77 15.53
N TYR A 23 7.62 3.22 16.15
CA TYR A 23 8.67 3.96 16.85
C TYR A 23 9.96 3.89 16.04
N GLY A 24 10.23 4.92 15.23
CA GLY A 24 11.53 5.11 14.57
C GLY A 24 12.19 6.43 15.02
N ASP A 25 12.83 7.14 14.09
CA ASP A 25 13.32 8.51 14.33
C ASP A 25 12.20 9.47 14.77
N ARG A 26 10.96 9.16 14.37
CA ARG A 26 9.74 9.78 14.86
C ARG A 26 8.68 8.72 15.16
N LYS A 27 7.77 9.04 16.09
CA LYS A 27 6.56 8.27 16.35
C LYS A 27 5.52 8.53 15.26
N PHE A 28 4.99 7.46 14.68
CA PHE A 28 3.82 7.50 13.81
C PHE A 28 2.72 6.65 14.43
N ASN A 29 1.49 7.12 14.36
CA ASN A 29 0.30 6.36 14.74
C ASN A 29 -0.48 6.12 13.46
N TYR A 30 -0.78 4.87 13.18
CA TYR A 30 -1.58 4.44 12.06
C TYR A 30 -2.90 3.89 12.59
N THR A 31 -3.98 4.16 11.87
CA THR A 31 -5.29 3.58 12.13
C THR A 31 -5.79 2.97 10.84
N VAL A 32 -5.95 1.64 10.81
CA VAL A 32 -6.56 0.94 9.69
C VAL A 32 -8.04 1.30 9.66
N ILE A 33 -8.46 1.98 8.60
CA ILE A 33 -9.86 2.37 8.38
C ILE A 33 -10.57 1.28 7.56
N GLN A 34 -9.87 0.71 6.59
CA GLN A 34 -10.36 -0.37 5.74
C GLN A 34 -9.19 -1.29 5.38
N GLU A 35 -9.32 -2.58 5.70
CA GLU A 35 -8.28 -3.60 5.44
C GLU A 35 -8.18 -3.98 3.96
N GLY A 36 -9.25 -3.79 3.19
CA GLY A 36 -9.27 -4.13 1.78
C GLY A 36 -9.36 -5.64 1.53
N VAL A 37 -9.02 -6.07 0.32
CA VAL A 37 -9.05 -7.48 -0.10
C VAL A 37 -7.77 -7.81 -0.85
N TYR A 38 -7.14 -8.93 -0.51
CA TYR A 38 -5.97 -9.40 -1.25
C TYR A 38 -6.36 -9.91 -2.64
N PRO A 39 -5.78 -9.36 -3.72
CA PRO A 39 -6.06 -9.86 -5.06
C PRO A 39 -5.46 -11.27 -5.28
N PRO A 40 -5.85 -11.97 -6.36
CA PRO A 40 -5.30 -13.27 -6.69
C PRO A 40 -3.77 -13.25 -6.77
N VAL A 41 -3.12 -14.38 -6.43
CA VAL A 41 -1.65 -14.50 -6.35
C VAL A 41 -0.93 -14.02 -7.62
N ALA A 42 -1.53 -14.23 -8.81
CA ALA A 42 -0.97 -13.79 -10.09
C ALA A 42 -0.86 -12.25 -10.23
N GLN A 43 -1.63 -11.49 -9.45
CA GLN A 43 -1.68 -10.03 -9.48
C GLN A 43 -1.13 -9.40 -8.20
N LEU A 44 -0.99 -10.18 -7.11
CA LEU A 44 -0.57 -9.72 -5.79
C LEU A 44 0.78 -9.00 -5.84
N LYS A 45 0.79 -7.77 -5.31
CA LYS A 45 2.00 -6.97 -5.09
C LYS A 45 2.42 -7.07 -3.63
N PHE A 46 3.71 -6.87 -3.43
CA PHE A 46 4.35 -6.91 -2.11
C PHE A 46 5.07 -5.60 -1.85
N THR A 47 5.19 -5.22 -0.58
CA THR A 47 6.09 -4.15 -0.16
C THR A 47 7.54 -4.52 -0.48
N GLU A 48 8.44 -3.55 -0.44
CA GLU A 48 9.86 -3.83 -0.59
C GLU A 48 10.44 -4.53 0.66
N ALA A 49 11.72 -4.91 0.55
CA ALA A 49 12.52 -5.47 1.63
C ALA A 49 12.45 -4.58 2.90
N PRO A 50 12.60 -5.17 4.11
CA PRO A 50 13.06 -6.53 4.36
C PRO A 50 11.95 -7.60 4.39
N ASN A 51 10.70 -7.20 4.64
CA ASN A 51 9.66 -8.16 5.06
C ASN A 51 8.71 -8.60 3.93
N TYR A 52 8.66 -7.87 2.81
CA TYR A 52 7.83 -8.21 1.63
C TYR A 52 6.38 -8.58 1.98
N PHE A 53 5.66 -7.67 2.62
CA PHE A 53 4.27 -7.91 3.01
C PHE A 53 3.32 -7.82 1.80
N PRO A 54 2.30 -8.68 1.69
CA PRO A 54 1.30 -8.58 0.63
C PRO A 54 0.50 -7.28 0.78
N VAL A 55 0.18 -6.64 -0.35
CA VAL A 55 -0.55 -5.37 -0.38
C VAL A 55 -2.01 -5.61 -0.77
N PRO A 56 -2.99 -5.28 0.09
CA PRO A 56 -4.40 -5.43 -0.24
C PRO A 56 -4.89 -4.32 -1.17
N ASP A 57 -5.92 -4.64 -1.96
CA ASP A 57 -6.68 -3.66 -2.74
C ASP A 57 -7.75 -2.98 -1.88
N ASN A 58 -8.07 -1.72 -2.18
CA ASN A 58 -8.99 -0.88 -1.39
C ASN A 58 -8.58 -0.71 0.09
N TYR A 59 -7.27 -0.70 0.37
CA TYR A 59 -6.75 -0.46 1.70
C TYR A 59 -6.82 1.04 2.02
N ILE A 60 -7.36 1.41 3.18
CA ILE A 60 -7.42 2.80 3.64
C ILE A 60 -6.85 2.88 5.05
N ILE A 61 -5.87 3.76 5.23
CA ILE A 61 -5.19 3.98 6.50
C ILE A 61 -5.13 5.48 6.80
N LYS A 62 -5.30 5.84 8.07
CA LYS A 62 -4.97 7.18 8.56
C LYS A 62 -3.62 7.13 9.24
N THR A 63 -2.79 8.11 8.94
CA THR A 63 -1.46 8.27 9.55
C THR A 63 -1.40 9.60 10.26
N THR A 64 -1.07 9.59 11.54
CA THR A 64 -0.88 10.78 12.36
C THR A 64 0.52 10.82 12.95
N TRP A 65 1.17 11.98 12.86
CA TRP A 65 2.48 12.23 13.45
C TRP A 65 2.60 13.66 13.95
N GLY A 66 3.68 13.94 14.69
CA GLY A 66 3.93 15.25 15.28
C GLY A 66 3.63 15.26 16.78
N ARG A 67 3.57 16.45 17.37
CA ARG A 67 3.37 16.62 18.81
C ARG A 67 2.37 17.74 19.05
N SER A 68 1.42 17.52 19.97
CA SER A 68 0.47 18.53 20.43
C SER A 68 -0.25 19.24 19.27
N ASN A 69 -0.24 20.57 19.27
CA ASN A 69 -0.81 21.45 18.25
C ASN A 69 -0.17 21.34 16.85
N ASN A 70 1.00 20.69 16.71
CA ASN A 70 1.66 20.48 15.42
C ASN A 70 1.47 19.04 14.91
N CYS A 71 0.43 18.34 15.37
CA CYS A 71 0.06 17.06 14.80
C CYS A 71 -0.48 17.23 13.38
N GLN A 72 -0.01 16.38 12.47
CA GLN A 72 -0.52 16.25 11.12
C GLN A 72 -1.17 14.89 10.97
N THR A 73 -2.32 14.86 10.30
CA THR A 73 -3.05 13.64 9.99
C THR A 73 -3.34 13.63 8.50
N ILE A 74 -2.98 12.54 7.83
CA ILE A 74 -3.37 12.28 6.44
C ILE A 74 -4.12 10.96 6.37
N GLN A 75 -4.96 10.83 5.35
CA GLN A 75 -5.53 9.57 4.95
C GLN A 75 -4.86 9.11 3.66
N CYS A 76 -4.40 7.88 3.63
CA CYS A 76 -3.81 7.23 2.47
C CYS A 76 -4.73 6.11 2.03
N SER A 77 -4.79 5.90 0.72
CA SER A 77 -5.54 4.81 0.12
C SER A 77 -4.70 4.12 -0.95
N ILE A 78 -4.86 2.79 -1.05
CA ILE A 78 -4.20 1.94 -2.04
C ILE A 78 -5.27 1.25 -2.87
N TYR A 79 -5.13 1.36 -4.19
CA TYR A 79 -6.00 0.73 -5.17
C TYR A 79 -5.18 0.06 -6.25
N TYR A 80 -5.57 -1.15 -6.65
CA TYR A 80 -5.08 -1.81 -7.85
C TYR A 80 -5.81 -1.22 -9.05
N ILE A 81 -5.04 -0.74 -10.03
CA ILE A 81 -5.59 -0.27 -11.31
C ILE A 81 -5.50 -1.40 -12.33
N GLU A 82 -6.64 -1.80 -12.89
CA GLU A 82 -6.65 -2.70 -14.04
C GLU A 82 -6.11 -1.96 -15.26
N VAL A 83 -4.93 -2.36 -15.74
CA VAL A 83 -4.45 -1.92 -17.05
C VAL A 83 -5.09 -2.84 -18.08
N VAL A 84 -6.25 -2.46 -18.59
CA VAL A 84 -6.82 -3.10 -19.78
C VAL A 84 -5.86 -2.79 -20.92
N SER A 85 -4.98 -3.74 -21.24
CA SER A 85 -4.12 -3.65 -22.42
C SER A 85 -5.02 -3.54 -23.65
N GLU A 86 -4.89 -2.45 -24.40
CA GLU A 86 -5.58 -2.26 -25.68
C GLU A 86 -5.37 -3.51 -26.55
N ILE A 87 -6.46 -4.20 -26.82
CA ILE A 87 -6.54 -5.30 -27.79
C ILE A 87 -5.88 -4.79 -29.08
N GLN A 88 -4.83 -5.46 -29.55
CA GLN A 88 -4.28 -5.24 -30.89
C GLN A 88 -5.45 -5.23 -31.88
N LEU A 89 -5.81 -4.04 -32.35
CA LEU A 89 -6.81 -3.86 -33.39
C LEU A 89 -6.36 -4.66 -34.61
N ALA A 90 -7.20 -5.65 -34.92
CA ALA A 90 -7.27 -6.48 -36.10
C ALA A 90 -6.24 -6.19 -37.21
N ASN A 91 -5.42 -7.20 -37.48
CA ASN A 91 -4.69 -7.38 -38.72
C ASN A 91 -5.69 -7.51 -39.90
N PRO A 92 -5.81 -6.55 -40.85
CA PRO A 92 -6.60 -6.79 -42.05
C PRO A 92 -5.78 -7.64 -43.02
N LYS A 93 -5.98 -8.96 -42.96
CA LYS A 93 -5.61 -9.86 -44.06
C LYS A 93 -6.27 -9.36 -45.35
N SER A 94 -5.45 -8.82 -46.24
CA SER A 94 -5.52 -8.90 -47.71
C SER A 94 -6.90 -9.16 -48.34
N LYS A 95 -7.39 -8.20 -49.14
CA LYS A 95 -8.05 -8.51 -50.41
C LYS A 95 -7.58 -7.52 -51.48
N ILE A 96 -6.66 -8.01 -52.32
CA ILE A 96 -6.47 -7.50 -53.67
C ILE A 96 -7.71 -7.92 -54.47
N THR A 97 -8.39 -6.96 -55.09
CA THR A 97 -9.22 -7.23 -56.27
C THR A 97 -9.03 -6.07 -57.24
N LYS A 98 -8.50 -6.40 -58.43
CA LYS A 98 -8.38 -5.55 -59.61
C LYS A 98 -9.78 -5.14 -60.12
N SER A 99 -9.86 -3.95 -60.69
CA SER A 99 -10.78 -3.58 -61.77
C SER A 99 -9.98 -2.90 -62.86
#